data_AF-A0A0Q6FMQ3-F1
#
_entry.id   AF-A0A0Q6FMQ3-F1
#
_cell.length_a   1.000
_cell.length_b   1.000
_cell.length_c   1.000
_cell.angle_alpha   90.00
_cell.angle_beta   90.00
_cell.angle_gamma   90.00
#
_symmetry.space_group_name_H-M   'P 1'
#
loop_
_entity.id
_entity.type
_entity.pdbx_description
1 polymer ?
#
loop_
_entity_poly.entity_id
_entity_poly.type
_entity_poly.pdbx_seq_one_letter_code
_entity_poly.pdbx_strand_id
1 'polypeptide(L)'
;MLFWILVAILTAAVAAVLLLPLLRAAARVEAPRSHDVEVYRDQLKELERDRAGGLISAEDAEFARAEVARRLLAASDAVKATASVPAPRRSNRLAQLAVVVILPAIGLCLYLRTGNPGVPDAPLAARLANPGNDMNILIARAERQLVINPEDGAGWDVLAPIYYRSGRVQEAATAFRNALRILGPTPVRLGGYAESLIALSGGLVTSEAQEALEKSLVIEPNDPRAQFYLALAMKQEGRSADALAAFRKIVATSPKDAPWLPLVNDHIASLDGGVQSGQSAEAGPKLGNPTADDIAAAQDMSAGDRTAMIEGMVGSLAEKLKADPKNFEGWMRIIRSYSVLGQKDKAAEALKQGLKVFPAEGNEGKQLLALAGELGLKTDGGAQ
;
A
#
# COMPACT_ATOMS: atom_id res chain seq x y z
N MET A 1 -31.23 12.07 24.87
CA MET A 1 -32.56 11.89 24.25
C MET A 1 -32.56 12.14 22.75
N LEU A 2 -31.94 13.22 22.27
CA LEU A 2 -31.88 13.55 20.84
C LEU A 2 -31.24 12.45 19.97
N PHE A 3 -30.19 11.78 20.47
CA PHE A 3 -29.57 10.63 19.81
C PHE A 3 -30.56 9.50 19.49
N TRP A 4 -31.34 9.05 20.47
CA TRP A 4 -32.32 7.96 20.30
C TRP A 4 -33.43 8.31 19.31
N ILE A 5 -33.86 9.58 19.30
CA ILE A 5 -34.86 10.08 18.34
C ILE A 5 -34.30 10.01 16.91
N LEU A 6 -33.06 10.47 16.69
CA LEU A 6 -32.41 10.41 15.38
C LEU A 6 -32.24 8.97 14.89
N VAL A 7 -31.78 8.06 15.75
CA VAL A 7 -31.62 6.64 15.41
C VAL A 7 -32.96 6.00 15.04
N ALA A 8 -34.03 6.29 15.78
CA ALA A 8 -35.38 5.78 15.48
C ALA A 8 -35.91 6.30 14.13
N ILE A 9 -35.76 7.61 13.86
CA ILE A 9 -36.18 8.22 12.59
C ILE A 9 -35.40 7.62 11.41
N LEU A 10 -34.07 7.50 11.53
CA LEU A 10 -33.22 6.96 10.47
C LEU A 10 -33.56 5.50 10.18
N THR A 11 -33.77 4.70 11.23
CA THR A 11 -34.16 3.28 11.11
C THR A 11 -35.51 3.14 10.40
N ALA A 12 -36.49 3.97 10.76
CA ALA A 12 -37.80 3.98 10.13
C ALA A 12 -37.73 4.38 8.64
N ALA A 13 -36.92 5.39 8.31
CA ALA A 13 -36.72 5.83 6.92
C ALA A 13 -36.10 4.71 6.06
N VAL A 14 -35.05 4.05 6.57
CA VAL A 14 -34.40 2.93 5.86
C VAL A 14 -35.38 1.76 5.68
N ALA A 15 -36.13 1.39 6.72
CA ALA A 15 -37.13 0.33 6.64
C ALA A 15 -38.21 0.64 5.59
N ALA A 16 -38.69 1.89 5.53
CA ALA A 16 -39.67 2.32 4.53
C ALA A 16 -39.15 2.15 3.09
N VAL A 17 -37.90 2.57 2.83
CA VAL A 17 -37.27 2.44 1.50
C VAL A 17 -37.12 0.97 1.10
N LEU A 18 -36.72 0.10 2.02
CA LEU A 18 -36.58 -1.34 1.77
C LEU A 18 -37.92 -2.06 1.58
N LEU A 19 -39.01 -1.55 2.17
CA LEU A 19 -40.35 -2.09 2.00
C LEU A 19 -41.01 -1.70 0.66
N LEU A 20 -40.68 -0.54 0.09
CA LEU A 20 -41.25 -0.07 -1.18
C LEU A 20 -41.24 -1.12 -2.32
N PRO A 21 -40.10 -1.77 -2.65
CA PRO A 21 -40.07 -2.79 -3.70
C PRO A 21 -40.83 -4.07 -3.33
N LEU A 22 -40.97 -4.38 -2.03
CA LEU A 22 -41.70 -5.56 -1.54
C LEU A 22 -43.22 -5.34 -1.49
N LEU A 23 -43.66 -4.09 -1.45
CA LEU A 23 -45.08 -3.69 -1.44
C LEU A 23 -45.60 -3.39 -2.85
N ARG A 24 -44.73 -3.07 -3.81
CA ARG A 24 -45.12 -2.97 -5.22
C ARG A 24 -45.54 -4.35 -5.70
N ALA A 25 -46.83 -4.49 -6.01
CA ALA A 25 -47.32 -5.63 -6.77
C ALA A 25 -46.48 -5.73 -8.05
N ALA A 26 -46.01 -6.93 -8.39
CA ALA A 26 -45.36 -7.16 -9.67
C ALA A 26 -46.22 -6.50 -10.74
N ALA A 27 -45.67 -5.49 -11.42
CA ALA A 27 -46.35 -4.84 -12.52
C ALA A 27 -46.84 -5.97 -13.43
N ARG A 28 -48.15 -6.02 -13.70
CA ARG A 28 -48.71 -7.00 -14.62
C ARG A 28 -47.91 -6.85 -15.89
N VAL A 29 -47.07 -7.84 -16.20
CA VAL A 29 -46.49 -7.96 -17.53
C VAL A 29 -47.71 -8.08 -18.44
N GLU A 30 -47.96 -7.05 -19.25
CA GLU A 30 -49.00 -7.10 -20.28
C GLU A 30 -48.75 -8.37 -21.08
N ALA A 31 -49.73 -9.27 -21.04
CA ALA A 31 -49.55 -10.60 -21.61
C ALA A 31 -49.30 -10.44 -23.12
N PRO A 32 -48.33 -11.15 -23.73
CA PRO A 32 -47.99 -11.02 -25.15
C PRO A 32 -49.20 -11.07 -26.10
N ARG A 33 -50.28 -11.74 -25.67
CA ARG A 33 -51.53 -11.95 -26.41
C ARG A 33 -52.47 -10.73 -26.48
N SER A 34 -52.24 -9.67 -25.70
CA SER A 34 -53.04 -8.44 -25.83
C SER A 34 -52.70 -7.67 -27.11
N HIS A 35 -51.45 -7.74 -27.57
CA HIS A 35 -51.01 -7.12 -28.81
C HIS A 35 -51.61 -7.80 -30.06
N ASP A 36 -51.83 -9.12 -30.02
CA ASP A 36 -52.44 -9.86 -31.14
C ASP A 36 -53.84 -9.32 -31.50
N VAL A 37 -54.62 -8.90 -30.49
CA VAL A 37 -55.96 -8.34 -30.68
C VAL A 37 -55.91 -6.99 -31.40
N GLU A 38 -54.92 -6.16 -31.10
CA GLU A 38 -54.72 -4.87 -31.78
C GLU A 38 -54.29 -5.07 -33.23
N VAL A 39 -53.35 -6.00 -33.47
CA VAL A 39 -52.88 -6.34 -34.82
C VAL A 39 -54.02 -6.84 -35.71
N TYR A 40 -54.85 -7.77 -35.22
CA TYR A 40 -55.97 -8.28 -36.01
C TYR A 40 -57.04 -7.22 -36.30
N ARG A 41 -57.25 -6.24 -35.39
CA ARG A 41 -58.16 -5.12 -35.66
C ARG A 41 -57.65 -4.20 -36.76
N ASP A 42 -56.35 -3.97 -36.80
CA ASP A 42 -55.76 -3.14 -37.85
C ASP A 42 -55.72 -3.87 -39.20
N GLN A 43 -55.48 -5.18 -39.22
CA GLN A 43 -55.61 -6.01 -40.42
C GLN A 43 -57.01 -5.95 -41.03
N LEU A 44 -58.07 -5.93 -40.21
CA LEU A 44 -59.44 -5.77 -40.71
C LEU A 44 -59.68 -4.41 -41.36
N LYS A 45 -59.12 -3.33 -40.79
CA LYS A 45 -59.21 -1.98 -41.38
C LYS A 45 -58.41 -1.87 -42.67
N GLU A 46 -57.25 -2.52 -42.75
CA GLU A 46 -56.43 -2.56 -43.95
C GLU A 46 -57.15 -3.30 -45.09
N LEU A 47 -57.73 -4.46 -44.81
CA LEU A 47 -58.59 -5.20 -45.76
C LEU A 47 -59.77 -4.36 -46.28
N GLU A 48 -60.40 -3.56 -45.42
CA GLU A 48 -61.46 -2.64 -45.84
C GLU A 48 -60.96 -1.53 -46.77
N ARG A 49 -59.75 -0.97 -46.51
CA ARG A 49 -59.13 0.03 -47.39
C ARG A 49 -58.71 -0.57 -48.72
N ASP A 50 -58.13 -1.76 -48.73
CA ASP A 50 -57.67 -2.42 -49.94
C ASP A 50 -58.85 -2.80 -50.85
N ARG A 51 -59.96 -3.24 -50.24
CA ARG A 51 -61.23 -3.44 -50.97
C ARG A 51 -61.77 -2.12 -51.52
N ALA A 52 -61.80 -1.06 -50.73
CA ALA A 52 -62.27 0.25 -51.17
C ALA A 52 -61.39 0.85 -52.28
N GLY A 53 -60.09 0.55 -52.25
CA GLY A 53 -59.10 0.93 -53.26
C GLY A 53 -59.06 0.04 -54.50
N GLY A 54 -59.85 -1.04 -54.54
CA GLY A 54 -59.90 -1.98 -55.66
C GLY A 54 -58.66 -2.87 -55.83
N LEU A 55 -57.80 -2.96 -54.81
CA LEU A 55 -56.57 -3.77 -54.82
C LEU A 55 -56.86 -5.28 -54.68
N ILE A 56 -58.02 -5.62 -54.12
CA ILE A 56 -58.50 -7.00 -53.91
C ILE A 56 -59.96 -7.13 -54.35
N SER A 57 -60.34 -8.33 -54.79
CA SER A 57 -61.74 -8.61 -55.18
C SER A 57 -62.66 -8.60 -53.95
N ALA A 58 -63.95 -8.33 -54.17
CA ALA A 58 -64.93 -8.30 -53.07
C ALA A 58 -65.10 -9.68 -52.41
N GLU A 59 -64.96 -10.77 -53.17
CA GLU A 59 -65.08 -12.14 -52.67
C GLU A 59 -63.86 -12.52 -51.82
N ASP A 60 -62.65 -12.19 -52.28
CA ASP A 60 -61.40 -12.46 -51.53
C ASP A 60 -61.34 -11.63 -50.24
N ALA A 61 -61.82 -10.38 -50.28
CA ALA A 61 -61.88 -9.50 -49.11
C ALA A 61 -62.83 -10.03 -48.03
N GLU A 62 -64.01 -10.55 -48.40
CA GLU A 62 -64.96 -11.15 -47.46
C GLU A 62 -64.40 -12.43 -46.84
N PHE A 63 -63.73 -13.28 -47.63
CA PHE A 63 -63.09 -14.50 -47.12
C PHE A 63 -61.96 -14.19 -46.11
N ALA A 64 -61.06 -13.26 -46.46
CA ALA A 64 -59.98 -12.82 -45.58
C ALA A 64 -60.51 -12.14 -44.31
N ARG A 65 -61.57 -11.33 -44.42
CA ARG A 65 -62.25 -10.70 -43.29
C ARG A 65 -62.81 -11.74 -42.32
N ALA A 66 -63.46 -12.79 -42.83
CA ALA A 66 -64.04 -13.84 -41.99
C ALA A 66 -62.98 -14.61 -41.19
N GLU A 67 -61.84 -14.94 -41.81
CA GLU A 67 -60.74 -15.65 -41.16
C GLU A 67 -60.04 -14.77 -40.10
N VAL A 68 -59.77 -13.50 -40.41
CA VAL A 68 -59.17 -12.56 -39.44
C VAL A 68 -60.12 -12.28 -38.28
N ALA A 69 -61.43 -12.11 -38.54
CA ALA A 69 -62.43 -11.93 -37.48
C ALA A 69 -62.53 -13.15 -36.55
N ARG A 70 -62.41 -14.38 -37.10
CA ARG A 70 -62.38 -15.60 -36.29
C ARG A 70 -61.15 -15.66 -35.39
N ARG A 71 -59.97 -15.29 -35.91
CA ARG A 71 -58.71 -15.24 -35.13
C ARG A 71 -58.75 -14.17 -34.05
N LEU A 72 -59.34 -13.00 -34.36
CA LEU A 72 -59.57 -11.93 -33.40
C LEU A 72 -60.44 -12.39 -32.22
N LEU A 73 -61.53 -13.11 -32.50
CA LEU A 73 -62.40 -13.65 -31.45
C LEU A 73 -61.66 -14.66 -30.57
N ALA A 74 -60.95 -15.62 -31.17
CA ALA A 74 -60.17 -16.62 -30.43
C ALA A 74 -59.07 -15.97 -29.56
N ALA A 75 -58.36 -14.96 -30.08
CA ALA A 75 -57.38 -14.20 -29.33
C ALA A 75 -58.03 -13.41 -28.17
N SER A 76 -59.20 -12.80 -28.41
CA SER A 76 -59.92 -12.04 -27.39
C SER A 76 -60.45 -12.92 -26.25
N ASP A 77 -60.93 -14.13 -26.55
CA ASP A 77 -61.39 -15.10 -25.56
C ASP A 77 -60.22 -15.69 -24.77
N ALA A 78 -59.08 -15.95 -25.41
CA ALA A 78 -57.86 -16.36 -24.73
C ALA A 78 -57.34 -15.27 -23.77
N VAL A 79 -57.39 -13.99 -24.16
CA VAL A 79 -57.02 -12.85 -23.29
C VAL A 79 -57.97 -12.77 -22.09
N LYS A 80 -59.28 -12.91 -22.29
CA LYS A 80 -60.28 -12.94 -21.20
C LYS A 80 -60.05 -14.12 -20.25
N ALA A 81 -59.73 -15.31 -20.78
CA ALA A 81 -59.43 -16.50 -19.98
C ALA A 81 -58.13 -16.37 -19.16
N THR A 82 -57.12 -15.65 -19.67
CA THR A 82 -55.92 -15.33 -18.89
C THR A 82 -56.12 -14.23 -17.86
N ALA A 83 -57.05 -13.29 -18.10
CA ALA A 83 -57.36 -12.22 -17.15
C ALA A 83 -58.13 -12.70 -15.91
N SER A 84 -58.79 -13.86 -15.98
CA SER A 84 -59.60 -14.42 -14.90
C SER A 84 -58.85 -15.33 -13.93
N VAL A 85 -57.57 -15.67 -14.19
CA VAL A 85 -56.75 -16.45 -13.26
C VAL A 85 -55.99 -15.49 -12.33
N PRO A 86 -56.37 -15.36 -11.04
CA PRO A 86 -55.58 -14.56 -10.10
C PRO A 86 -54.21 -15.22 -9.92
N ALA A 87 -53.14 -14.51 -10.28
CA ALA A 87 -51.78 -14.95 -10.01
C ALA A 87 -51.60 -15.17 -8.49
N PRO A 88 -50.92 -16.25 -8.06
CA PRO A 88 -50.69 -16.49 -6.65
C PRO A 88 -49.82 -15.35 -6.10
N ARG A 89 -50.41 -14.52 -5.23
CA ARG A 89 -49.67 -13.55 -4.43
C ARG A 89 -48.78 -14.35 -3.46
N ARG A 90 -47.56 -14.70 -3.86
CA ARG A 90 -46.54 -15.14 -2.90
C ARG A 90 -46.31 -13.98 -1.93
N SER A 91 -46.85 -14.15 -0.73
CA SER A 91 -46.82 -13.12 0.29
C SER A 91 -45.39 -13.00 0.83
N ASN A 92 -44.70 -11.90 0.55
CA ASN A 92 -43.34 -11.63 1.02
C ASN A 92 -43.29 -11.28 2.53
N ARG A 93 -44.21 -11.80 3.35
CA ARG A 93 -44.36 -11.50 4.79
C ARG A 93 -43.09 -11.75 5.59
N LEU A 94 -42.36 -12.81 5.26
CA LEU A 94 -41.07 -13.14 5.92
C LEU A 94 -40.00 -12.07 5.64
N ALA A 95 -39.89 -11.60 4.40
CA ALA A 95 -38.96 -10.54 4.04
C ALA A 95 -39.36 -9.20 4.68
N GLN A 96 -40.66 -8.90 4.73
CA GLN A 96 -41.19 -7.71 5.41
C GLN A 96 -40.90 -7.75 6.92
N LEU A 97 -41.10 -8.89 7.58
CA LEU A 97 -40.78 -9.10 9.00
C LEU A 97 -39.27 -8.91 9.26
N ALA A 98 -38.43 -9.43 8.38
CA ALA A 98 -36.98 -9.30 8.51
C ALA A 98 -36.53 -7.83 8.48
N VAL A 99 -37.10 -7.02 7.58
CA VAL A 99 -36.79 -5.59 7.43
C VAL A 99 -37.30 -4.76 8.61
N VAL A 100 -38.53 -5.02 9.09
CA VAL A 100 -39.16 -4.17 10.11
C VAL A 100 -38.71 -4.52 11.53
N VAL A 101 -38.46 -5.80 11.80
CA VAL A 101 -38.27 -6.29 13.18
C VAL A 101 -36.86 -6.83 13.38
N ILE A 102 -36.42 -7.74 12.52
CA ILE A 102 -35.17 -8.48 12.75
C ILE A 102 -33.94 -7.58 12.61
N LEU A 103 -33.86 -6.80 11.53
CA LEU A 103 -32.72 -5.89 11.31
C LEU A 103 -32.57 -4.85 12.45
N PRO A 104 -33.62 -4.10 12.83
CA PRO A 104 -33.53 -3.14 13.92
C PRO A 104 -33.21 -3.80 15.27
N ALA A 105 -33.78 -4.98 15.56
CA ALA A 105 -33.52 -5.70 16.80
C ALA A 105 -32.07 -6.18 16.89
N ILE A 106 -31.49 -6.68 15.79
CA ILE A 106 -30.08 -7.06 15.73
C ILE A 106 -29.19 -5.83 15.94
N GLY A 107 -29.47 -4.73 15.24
CA GLY A 107 -28.71 -3.48 15.38
C GLY A 107 -28.75 -2.93 16.82
N LEU A 108 -29.93 -2.93 17.45
CA LEU A 108 -30.09 -2.54 18.85
C LEU A 108 -29.34 -3.49 19.79
N CYS A 109 -29.43 -4.80 19.58
CA CYS A 109 -28.73 -5.79 20.40
C CYS A 109 -27.21 -5.63 20.30
N LEU A 110 -26.68 -5.43 19.10
CA LEU A 110 -25.25 -5.14 18.89
C LEU A 110 -24.86 -3.86 19.60
N TYR A 111 -25.62 -2.77 19.44
CA TYR A 111 -25.33 -1.51 20.12
C TYR A 111 -25.37 -1.61 21.65
N LEU A 112 -26.31 -2.36 22.22
CA LEU A 112 -26.37 -2.58 23.67
C LEU A 112 -25.23 -3.46 24.18
N ARG A 113 -24.70 -4.37 23.35
CA ARG A 113 -23.63 -5.29 23.73
C ARG A 113 -22.22 -4.68 23.55
N THR A 114 -22.01 -3.89 22.51
CA THR A 114 -20.68 -3.34 22.17
C THR A 114 -20.59 -1.82 22.37
N GLY A 115 -21.71 -1.13 22.34
CA GLY A 115 -21.79 0.31 22.57
C GLY A 115 -21.85 0.65 24.05
N ASN A 116 -21.92 1.96 24.33
CA ASN A 116 -21.93 2.48 25.70
C ASN A 116 -23.11 3.44 25.87
N PRO A 117 -24.35 2.93 26.00
CA PRO A 117 -25.58 3.73 25.93
C PRO A 117 -25.73 4.72 27.09
N GLY A 118 -24.97 4.55 28.16
CA GLY A 118 -24.95 5.46 29.32
C GLY A 118 -23.99 6.64 29.19
N VAL A 119 -23.16 6.69 28.14
CA VAL A 119 -22.20 7.78 27.95
C VAL A 119 -22.91 8.96 27.28
N PRO A 120 -22.97 10.14 27.94
CA PRO A 120 -23.52 11.34 27.31
C PRO A 120 -22.63 11.79 26.15
N ASP A 121 -23.23 12.53 25.21
CA ASP A 121 -22.51 13.13 24.11
C ASP A 121 -21.45 14.13 24.59
N ALA A 122 -20.20 13.93 24.15
CA ALA A 122 -19.07 14.78 24.52
C ALA A 122 -18.56 15.55 23.29
N PRO A 123 -19.03 16.78 23.01
CA PRO A 123 -18.55 17.57 21.88
C PRO A 123 -17.08 18.00 22.08
N LEU A 124 -16.36 18.25 20.98
CA LEU A 124 -14.91 18.57 21.01
C LEU A 124 -14.59 19.80 21.89
N ALA A 125 -15.47 20.81 21.90
CA ALA A 125 -15.30 21.99 22.74
C ALA A 125 -15.29 21.66 24.25
N ALA A 126 -16.19 20.77 24.70
CA ALA A 126 -16.25 20.33 26.09
C ALA A 126 -15.02 19.48 26.47
N ARG A 127 -14.55 18.64 25.53
CA ARG A 127 -13.33 17.85 25.68
C ARG A 127 -12.06 18.71 25.80
N LEU A 128 -11.96 19.79 25.03
CA LEU A 128 -10.82 20.73 25.12
C LEU A 128 -10.81 21.54 26.43
N ALA A 129 -11.99 21.79 27.02
CA ALA A 129 -12.11 22.49 28.29
C ALA A 129 -11.65 21.64 29.49
N ASN A 130 -11.93 20.32 29.46
CA ASN A 130 -11.48 19.35 30.46
C ASN A 130 -10.81 18.14 29.77
N PRO A 131 -9.53 18.27 29.37
CA PRO A 131 -8.82 17.26 28.59
C PRO A 131 -8.46 15.98 29.37
N GLY A 132 -8.48 16.02 30.71
CA GLY A 132 -8.00 14.91 31.53
C GLY A 132 -6.57 14.52 31.14
N ASN A 133 -6.31 13.23 30.99
CA ASN A 133 -5.03 12.67 30.51
C ASN A 133 -5.02 12.32 29.01
N ASP A 134 -6.00 12.80 28.22
CA ASP A 134 -6.02 12.53 26.79
C ASP A 134 -4.96 13.38 26.07
N MET A 135 -3.84 12.74 25.75
CA MET A 135 -2.69 13.37 25.11
C MET A 135 -3.06 14.06 23.79
N ASN A 136 -4.00 13.52 23.01
CA ASN A 136 -4.37 14.10 21.73
C ASN A 136 -5.13 15.41 21.92
N ILE A 137 -5.99 15.49 22.95
CA ILE A 137 -6.71 16.72 23.28
C ILE A 137 -5.73 17.78 23.83
N LEU A 138 -4.75 17.37 24.62
CA LEU A 138 -3.71 18.28 25.13
C LEU A 138 -2.86 18.87 24.00
N ILE A 139 -2.46 18.05 23.02
CA ILE A 139 -1.75 18.51 21.81
C ILE A 139 -2.61 19.52 21.04
N ALA A 140 -3.88 19.19 20.77
CA ALA A 140 -4.78 20.08 20.03
C ALA A 140 -5.02 21.41 20.75
N ARG A 141 -5.03 21.42 22.09
CA ARG A 141 -5.10 22.64 22.89
C ARG A 141 -3.83 23.47 22.78
N ALA A 142 -2.66 22.84 22.87
CA ALA A 142 -1.37 23.50 22.72
C ALA A 142 -1.18 24.07 21.30
N GLU A 143 -1.60 23.33 20.26
CA GLU A 143 -1.62 23.80 18.88
C GLU A 143 -2.46 25.07 18.71
N ARG A 144 -3.69 25.08 19.25
CA ARG A 144 -4.53 26.29 19.22
C ARG A 144 -3.87 27.47 19.93
N GLN A 145 -3.18 27.21 21.04
CA GLN A 145 -2.48 28.26 21.76
C GLN A 145 -1.34 28.84 20.92
N LEU A 146 -0.60 28.00 20.19
CA LEU A 146 0.47 28.44 19.28
C LEU A 146 -0.04 29.20 18.06
N VAL A 147 -1.27 28.93 17.60
CA VAL A 147 -1.91 29.75 16.56
C VAL A 147 -2.19 31.17 17.08
N ILE A 148 -2.61 31.29 18.34
CA ILE A 148 -2.89 32.59 18.97
C ILE A 148 -1.59 33.32 19.34
N ASN A 149 -0.59 32.58 19.83
CA ASN A 149 0.71 33.11 20.22
C ASN A 149 1.85 32.33 19.53
N PRO A 150 2.21 32.68 18.28
CA PRO A 150 3.25 31.98 17.53
C PRO A 150 4.67 32.14 18.10
N GLU A 151 4.89 33.13 18.96
CA GLU A 151 6.19 33.39 19.60
C GLU A 151 6.32 32.69 20.97
N ASP A 152 5.39 31.79 21.33
CA ASP A 152 5.53 30.93 22.51
C ASP A 152 6.56 29.83 22.24
N GLY A 153 7.84 30.16 22.46
CA GLY A 153 8.95 29.24 22.33
C GLY A 153 8.81 28.00 23.22
N ALA A 154 8.23 28.13 24.42
CA ALA A 154 8.06 27.00 25.34
C ALA A 154 7.01 26.02 24.81
N GLY A 155 5.92 26.52 24.23
CA GLY A 155 4.92 25.71 23.55
C GLY A 155 5.52 24.91 22.39
N TRP A 156 6.37 25.55 21.56
CA TRP A 156 7.09 24.85 20.50
C TRP A 156 8.05 23.78 21.03
N ASP A 157 8.80 24.09 22.10
CA ASP A 157 9.79 23.18 22.71
C ASP A 157 9.13 21.92 23.32
N VAL A 158 7.94 22.07 23.90
CA VAL A 158 7.16 20.95 24.45
C VAL A 158 6.57 20.08 23.34
N LEU A 159 6.02 20.70 22.28
CA LEU A 159 5.34 19.97 21.22
C LEU A 159 6.29 19.25 20.26
N ALA A 160 7.49 19.80 20.01
CA ALA A 160 8.44 19.23 19.06
C ALA A 160 8.76 17.72 19.28
N PRO A 161 9.18 17.26 20.48
CA PRO A 161 9.43 15.84 20.73
C PRO A 161 8.15 14.98 20.76
N ILE A 162 6.98 15.58 21.00
CA ILE A 162 5.69 14.89 20.94
C ILE A 162 5.33 14.61 19.48
N TYR A 163 5.46 15.61 18.61
CA TYR A 163 5.26 15.44 17.17
C TYR A 163 6.16 14.36 16.60
N TYR A 164 7.46 14.38 16.95
CA TYR A 164 8.41 13.38 16.47
C TYR A 164 7.98 11.96 16.84
N ARG A 165 7.66 11.73 18.12
CA ARG A 165 7.21 10.41 18.61
C ARG A 165 5.86 9.95 18.03
N SER A 166 4.99 10.89 17.65
CA SER A 166 3.72 10.60 16.98
C SER A 166 3.85 10.37 15.47
N GLY A 167 5.07 10.40 14.91
CA GLY A 167 5.31 10.27 13.47
C GLY A 167 4.99 11.52 12.65
N ARG A 168 4.68 12.64 13.31
CA ARG A 168 4.42 13.96 12.70
C ARG A 168 5.73 14.70 12.49
N VAL A 169 6.62 14.10 11.70
CA VAL A 169 8.03 14.52 11.59
C VAL A 169 8.18 15.92 10.99
N GLN A 170 7.29 16.29 10.05
CA GLN A 170 7.30 17.63 9.44
C GLN A 170 6.99 18.72 10.47
N GLU A 171 5.98 18.48 11.32
CA GLU A 171 5.61 19.39 12.40
C GLU A 171 6.69 19.43 13.49
N ALA A 172 7.34 18.30 13.78
CA ALA A 172 8.47 18.24 14.70
C ALA A 172 9.63 19.14 14.24
N ALA A 173 10.05 19.02 12.97
CA ALA A 173 11.11 19.85 12.41
C ALA A 173 10.77 21.34 12.51
N THR A 174 9.52 21.71 12.20
CA THR A 174 9.03 23.08 12.30
C THR A 174 9.04 23.60 13.74
N ALA A 175 8.56 22.78 14.68
CA ALA A 175 8.52 23.11 16.09
C ALA A 175 9.92 23.27 16.69
N PHE A 176 10.85 22.35 16.42
CA PHE A 176 12.24 22.48 16.85
C PHE A 176 12.91 23.73 16.26
N ARG A 177 12.68 24.04 14.99
CA ARG A 177 13.20 25.26 14.35
C ARG A 177 12.69 26.53 15.04
N ASN A 178 11.40 26.60 15.35
CA ASN A 178 10.83 27.74 16.08
C ASN A 178 11.37 27.85 17.51
N ALA A 179 11.47 26.73 18.22
CA ALA A 179 12.07 26.70 19.56
C ALA A 179 13.54 27.15 19.54
N LEU A 180 14.33 26.72 18.55
CA LEU A 180 15.72 27.17 18.35
C LEU A 180 15.80 28.67 18.07
N ARG A 181 14.90 29.22 17.25
CA ARG A 181 14.86 30.64 16.91
C ARG A 181 14.51 31.51 18.14
N ILE A 182 13.54 31.09 18.94
CA ILE A 182 12.99 31.89 20.04
C ILE A 182 13.78 31.70 21.34
N LEU A 183 14.07 30.45 21.71
CA LEU A 183 14.70 30.10 22.99
C LEU A 183 16.20 29.80 22.86
N GLY A 184 16.73 29.75 21.65
CA GLY A 184 18.14 29.47 21.40
C GLY A 184 18.50 27.98 21.39
N PRO A 185 19.78 27.69 21.10
CA PRO A 185 20.30 26.33 20.94
C PRO A 185 20.46 25.60 22.27
N THR A 186 20.05 24.33 22.29
CA THR A 186 20.39 23.35 23.33
C THR A 186 20.67 22.01 22.66
N PRO A 187 21.41 21.07 23.29
CA PRO A 187 21.66 19.76 22.70
C PRO A 187 20.37 19.00 22.34
N VAL A 188 19.34 19.14 23.17
CA VAL A 188 18.02 18.53 22.94
C VAL A 188 17.35 19.11 21.69
N ARG A 189 17.32 20.43 21.53
CA ARG A 189 16.67 21.08 20.38
C ARG A 189 17.45 20.86 19.08
N LEU A 190 18.77 20.96 19.14
CA LEU A 190 19.63 20.76 17.98
C LEU A 190 19.60 19.31 17.50
N GLY A 191 19.74 18.34 18.43
CA GLY A 191 19.63 16.93 18.13
C GLY A 191 18.24 16.54 17.62
N GLY A 192 17.17 17.00 18.28
CA GLY A 192 15.80 16.76 17.83
C GLY A 192 15.49 17.38 16.46
N TYR A 193 16.03 18.57 16.17
CA TYR A 193 15.94 19.17 14.84
C TYR A 193 16.63 18.33 13.78
N ALA A 194 17.89 17.94 14.03
CA ALA A 194 18.67 17.10 13.13
C ALA A 194 17.99 15.75 12.86
N GLU A 195 17.51 15.07 13.90
CA GLU A 195 16.77 13.80 13.77
C GLU A 195 15.50 13.94 12.95
N SER A 196 14.79 15.07 13.11
CA SER A 196 13.60 15.36 12.31
C SER A 196 13.96 15.55 10.83
N LEU A 197 15.03 16.27 10.53
CA LEU A 197 15.52 16.45 9.15
C LEU A 197 15.99 15.14 8.51
N ILE A 198 16.71 14.31 9.28
CA ILE A 198 17.18 12.99 8.83
C ILE A 198 15.99 12.07 8.51
N ALA A 199 14.99 12.04 9.39
CA ALA A 199 13.78 11.25 9.16
C ALA A 199 12.99 11.72 7.93
N LEU A 200 12.86 13.04 7.73
CA LEU A 200 12.25 13.60 6.51
C LEU A 200 13.03 13.27 5.24
N SER A 201 14.34 13.06 5.36
CA SER A 201 15.25 12.74 4.25
C SER A 201 15.44 11.24 4.05
N GLY A 202 14.59 10.39 4.64
CA GLY A 202 14.66 8.94 4.49
C GLY A 202 15.91 8.31 5.11
N GLY A 203 16.49 8.94 6.14
CA GLY A 203 17.70 8.48 6.82
C GLY A 203 19.00 9.11 6.30
N LEU A 204 18.93 10.01 5.30
CA LEU A 204 20.08 10.78 4.85
C LEU A 204 20.41 11.92 5.82
N VAL A 205 21.68 12.05 6.19
CA VAL A 205 22.17 13.16 7.01
C VAL A 205 22.47 14.32 6.10
N THR A 206 21.53 15.25 5.99
CA THR A 206 21.68 16.45 5.17
C THR A 206 22.68 17.42 5.81
N SER A 207 23.23 18.34 5.01
CA SER A 207 24.15 19.36 5.50
C SER A 207 23.55 20.21 6.63
N GLU A 208 22.25 20.49 6.60
CA GLU A 208 21.55 21.22 7.66
C GLU A 208 21.46 20.40 8.96
N ALA A 209 21.18 19.10 8.85
CA ALA A 209 21.18 18.20 10.01
C ALA A 209 22.59 18.08 10.61
N GLN A 210 23.61 17.96 9.77
CA GLN A 210 25.01 17.93 10.18
C GLN A 210 25.41 19.20 10.93
N GLU A 211 25.08 20.39 10.41
CA GLU A 211 25.39 21.66 11.08
C GLU A 211 24.74 21.75 12.48
N ALA A 212 23.50 21.28 12.61
CA ALA A 212 22.82 21.24 13.90
C ALA A 212 23.51 20.27 14.89
N LEU A 213 23.94 19.09 14.42
CA LEU A 213 24.66 18.10 15.23
C LEU A 213 26.04 18.61 15.67
N GLU A 214 26.77 19.27 14.77
CA GLU A 214 28.06 19.90 15.08
C GLU A 214 27.91 20.98 16.14
N LYS A 215 26.91 21.87 16.01
CA LYS A 215 26.56 22.85 17.05
C LYS A 215 26.17 22.17 18.37
N SER A 216 25.50 21.03 18.31
CA SER A 216 25.12 20.27 19.51
C SER A 216 26.36 19.77 20.25
N LEU A 217 27.36 19.24 19.51
CA LEU A 217 28.61 18.75 20.09
C LEU A 217 29.54 19.86 20.61
N VAL A 218 29.39 21.10 20.14
CA VAL A 218 30.06 22.25 20.77
C VAL A 218 29.56 22.46 22.20
N ILE A 219 28.27 22.20 22.45
CA ILE A 219 27.65 22.35 23.78
C ILE A 219 27.85 21.09 24.63
N GLU A 220 27.62 19.91 24.04
CA GLU A 220 27.75 18.61 24.70
C GLU A 220 28.68 17.68 23.89
N PRO A 221 30.00 17.75 24.10
CA PRO A 221 30.98 17.03 23.27
C PRO A 221 30.87 15.50 23.31
N ASN A 222 30.23 14.97 24.35
CA ASN A 222 30.11 13.55 24.62
C ASN A 222 28.70 12.99 24.35
N ASP A 223 27.84 13.68 23.58
CA ASP A 223 26.55 13.12 23.16
C ASP A 223 26.77 11.97 22.15
N PRO A 224 26.58 10.69 22.53
CA PRO A 224 26.82 9.55 21.64
C PRO A 224 25.88 9.54 20.45
N ARG A 225 24.67 10.11 20.59
CA ARG A 225 23.68 10.19 19.52
C ARG A 225 24.12 11.17 18.43
N ALA A 226 24.60 12.35 18.82
CA ALA A 226 25.10 13.32 17.85
C ALA A 226 26.37 12.80 17.14
N GLN A 227 27.29 12.18 17.89
CA GLN A 227 28.46 11.52 17.31
C GLN A 227 28.10 10.40 16.33
N PHE A 228 27.06 9.61 16.63
CA PHE A 228 26.58 8.55 15.75
C PHE A 228 26.10 9.08 14.40
N TYR A 229 25.26 10.12 14.39
CA TYR A 229 24.76 10.69 13.15
C TYR A 229 25.86 11.35 12.31
N LEU A 230 26.86 11.99 12.94
CA LEU A 230 28.01 12.52 12.20
C LEU A 230 28.89 11.40 11.60
N ALA A 231 29.08 10.29 12.31
CA ALA A 231 29.76 9.11 11.75
C ALA A 231 28.97 8.50 10.58
N LEU A 232 27.64 8.53 10.64
CA LEU A 232 26.77 8.11 9.54
C LEU A 232 26.90 9.06 8.34
N ALA A 233 26.98 10.38 8.56
CA ALA A 233 27.24 11.36 7.49
C ALA A 233 28.57 11.08 6.79
N MET A 234 29.65 10.84 7.54
CA MET A 234 30.95 10.46 6.97
C MET A 234 30.87 9.19 6.12
N LYS A 235 30.08 8.19 6.55
CA LYS A 235 29.83 6.98 5.76
C LYS A 235 29.08 7.31 4.46
N GLN A 236 28.08 8.19 4.50
CA GLN A 236 27.32 8.62 3.32
C GLN A 236 28.18 9.41 2.32
N GLU A 237 29.17 10.15 2.81
CA GLU A 237 30.19 10.85 2.01
C GLU A 237 31.27 9.91 1.43
N GLY A 238 31.21 8.60 1.73
CA GLY A 238 32.22 7.63 1.30
C GLY A 238 33.49 7.61 2.16
N ARG A 239 33.58 8.42 3.21
CA ARG A 239 34.71 8.51 4.15
C ARG A 239 34.69 7.38 5.17
N SER A 240 34.79 6.15 4.67
CA SER A 240 34.61 4.92 5.47
C SER A 240 35.63 4.78 6.60
N ALA A 241 36.88 5.20 6.41
CA ALA A 241 37.92 5.16 7.43
C ALA A 241 37.62 6.14 8.59
N ASP A 242 37.20 7.36 8.26
CA ASP A 242 36.83 8.37 9.26
C ASP A 242 35.58 7.93 10.04
N ALA A 243 34.57 7.40 9.35
CA ALA A 243 33.37 6.86 9.96
C ALA A 243 33.70 5.71 10.93
N LEU A 244 34.57 4.78 10.52
CA LEU A 244 35.01 3.66 11.37
C LEU A 244 35.72 4.16 12.64
N ALA A 245 36.63 5.12 12.50
CA ALA A 245 37.31 5.73 13.64
C ALA A 245 36.32 6.43 14.59
N ALA A 246 35.34 7.14 14.04
CA ALA A 246 34.28 7.80 14.80
C ALA A 246 33.39 6.80 15.56
N PHE A 247 32.94 5.72 14.92
CA PHE A 247 32.15 4.68 15.59
C PHE A 247 32.94 3.98 16.70
N ARG A 248 34.23 3.67 16.49
CA ARG A 248 35.10 3.10 17.53
C ARG A 248 35.26 4.04 18.72
N LYS A 249 35.35 5.35 18.47
CA LYS A 249 35.37 6.35 19.55
C LYS A 249 34.11 6.30 20.39
N ILE A 250 32.92 6.22 19.77
CA ILE A 250 31.65 6.09 20.49
C ILE A 250 31.68 4.87 21.42
N VAL A 251 32.15 3.70 20.93
CA VAL A 251 32.26 2.48 21.77
C VAL A 251 33.24 2.69 22.92
N ALA A 252 34.40 3.30 22.66
CA ALA A 252 35.43 3.51 23.68
C ALA A 252 34.99 4.47 24.81
N THR A 253 34.12 5.43 24.50
CA THR A 253 33.64 6.43 25.48
C THR A 253 32.30 6.09 26.11
N SER A 254 31.60 5.05 25.63
CA SER A 254 30.28 4.67 26.14
C SER A 254 30.38 3.73 27.37
N PRO A 255 29.40 3.78 28.28
CA PRO A 255 29.22 2.73 29.29
C PRO A 255 29.09 1.34 28.64
N LYS A 256 29.62 0.30 29.29
CA LYS A 256 29.67 -1.07 28.73
C LYS A 256 28.31 -1.69 28.44
N ASP A 257 27.27 -1.24 29.14
CA ASP A 257 25.88 -1.70 29.07
C ASP A 257 24.99 -0.74 28.29
N ALA A 258 25.57 0.24 27.60
CA ALA A 258 24.80 1.24 26.88
C ALA A 258 23.97 0.62 25.74
N PRO A 259 22.66 0.95 25.64
CA PRO A 259 21.73 0.27 24.73
C PRO A 259 22.01 0.53 23.24
N TRP A 260 22.79 1.56 22.91
CA TRP A 260 23.18 1.87 21.52
C TRP A 260 24.39 1.09 21.02
N LEU A 261 25.15 0.41 21.90
CA LEU A 261 26.37 -0.31 21.52
C LEU A 261 26.15 -1.39 20.44
N PRO A 262 25.09 -2.22 20.47
CA PRO A 262 24.85 -3.18 19.40
C PRO A 262 24.76 -2.52 18.02
N LEU A 263 23.99 -1.43 17.92
CA LEU A 263 23.83 -0.68 16.66
C LEU A 263 25.16 -0.11 16.17
N VAL A 264 25.96 0.50 17.07
CA VAL A 264 27.28 1.04 16.70
C VAL A 264 28.22 -0.07 16.23
N ASN A 265 28.22 -1.22 16.91
CA ASN A 265 29.04 -2.37 16.54
C ASN A 265 28.66 -2.97 15.17
N ASP A 266 27.37 -2.97 14.81
CA ASP A 266 26.93 -3.40 13.48
C ASP A 266 27.50 -2.50 12.37
N HIS A 267 27.53 -1.17 12.63
CA HIS A 267 28.17 -0.22 11.72
C HIS A 267 29.68 -0.45 11.63
N ILE A 268 30.37 -0.69 12.75
CA ILE A 268 31.79 -1.04 12.78
C ILE A 268 32.04 -2.31 11.97
N ALA A 269 31.29 -3.39 12.19
CA ALA A 269 31.45 -4.65 11.47
C ALA A 269 31.24 -4.49 9.95
N SER A 270 30.23 -3.70 9.55
CA SER A 270 29.96 -3.40 8.13
C SER A 270 31.12 -2.64 7.46
N LEU A 271 31.76 -1.73 8.20
CA LEU A 271 32.87 -0.93 7.70
C LEU A 271 34.21 -1.67 7.80
N ASP A 272 34.45 -2.46 8.85
CA ASP A 272 35.67 -3.25 9.01
C ASP A 272 35.78 -4.33 7.95
N GLY A 273 34.67 -4.97 7.54
CA GLY A 273 34.65 -5.85 6.38
C GLY A 273 35.04 -5.13 5.09
N GLY A 274 34.68 -3.85 4.93
CA GLY A 274 35.10 -3.00 3.81
C GLY A 274 36.54 -2.47 3.93
N VAL A 275 37.03 -2.14 5.13
CA VAL A 275 38.35 -1.55 5.38
C VAL A 275 39.45 -2.61 5.39
N GLN A 276 39.20 -3.82 5.92
CA GLN A 276 40.09 -4.99 5.73
C GLN A 276 40.13 -5.47 4.27
N SER A 277 39.17 -5.03 3.45
CA SER A 277 39.19 -5.20 2.00
C SER A 277 40.01 -4.12 1.28
N GLY A 278 40.26 -2.98 1.92
CA GLY A 278 41.01 -1.84 1.36
C GLY A 278 42.44 -1.65 1.89
N GLN A 279 42.81 -2.22 3.05
CA GLN A 279 44.17 -2.07 3.65
C GLN A 279 45.11 -3.26 3.41
N SER A 280 44.76 -4.20 2.53
CA SER A 280 45.62 -5.33 2.12
C SER A 280 45.70 -5.43 0.60
N ALA A 281 46.13 -4.35 -0.05
CA ALA A 281 46.33 -4.29 -1.50
C ALA A 281 47.75 -3.83 -1.87
N GLU A 282 48.75 -4.59 -1.45
CA GLU A 282 49.75 -5.04 -2.41
C GLU A 282 49.46 -6.52 -2.69
N ALA A 283 49.28 -6.84 -3.97
CA ALA A 283 49.06 -8.17 -4.55
C ALA A 283 47.73 -8.89 -4.25
N GLY A 284 46.68 -8.55 -5.01
CA GLY A 284 45.60 -9.48 -5.36
C GLY A 284 44.21 -8.82 -5.49
N PRO A 285 43.53 -8.88 -6.66
CA PRO A 285 42.22 -8.26 -6.82
C PRO A 285 41.13 -9.00 -6.04
N LYS A 286 40.58 -8.34 -5.00
CA LYS A 286 39.29 -8.68 -4.37
C LYS A 286 38.15 -8.14 -5.24
N LEU A 287 37.03 -8.87 -5.21
CA LEU A 287 35.87 -8.75 -6.10
C LEU A 287 35.13 -7.41 -5.96
N GLY A 288 35.66 -6.36 -6.58
CA GLY A 288 34.94 -5.14 -6.89
C GLY A 288 34.12 -5.26 -8.19
N ASN A 289 33.18 -4.36 -8.40
CA ASN A 289 32.72 -4.07 -9.76
C ASN A 289 33.91 -3.56 -10.57
N PRO A 290 33.98 -3.84 -11.89
CA PRO A 290 35.03 -3.26 -12.73
C PRO A 290 35.07 -1.75 -12.49
N THR A 291 36.23 -1.22 -12.14
CA THR A 291 36.39 0.21 -11.96
C THR A 291 36.21 0.91 -13.31
N ALA A 292 35.99 2.23 -13.30
CA ALA A 292 35.89 2.99 -14.55
C ALA A 292 37.13 2.79 -15.44
N ASP A 293 38.30 2.62 -14.82
CA ASP A 293 39.56 2.35 -15.50
C ASP A 293 39.62 0.93 -16.09
N ASP A 294 39.07 -0.08 -15.38
CA ASP A 294 38.94 -1.44 -15.91
C ASP A 294 37.99 -1.51 -17.12
N ILE A 295 36.93 -0.69 -17.11
CA ILE A 295 35.97 -0.59 -18.22
C ILE A 295 36.60 0.12 -19.41
N ALA A 296 37.36 1.20 -19.18
CA ALA A 296 38.09 1.93 -20.22
C ALA A 296 39.18 1.07 -20.87
N ALA A 297 39.98 0.35 -20.07
CA ALA A 297 40.99 -0.57 -20.58
C ALA A 297 40.38 -1.73 -21.39
N ALA A 298 39.19 -2.21 -21.01
CA ALA A 298 38.48 -3.24 -21.77
C ALA A 298 37.88 -2.73 -23.09
N GLN A 299 37.60 -1.43 -23.22
CA GLN A 299 37.06 -0.82 -24.44
C GLN A 299 38.06 -0.85 -25.61
N ASP A 300 39.37 -0.77 -25.31
CA ASP A 300 40.44 -0.80 -26.31
C ASP A 300 40.85 -2.22 -26.75
N MET A 301 40.28 -3.27 -26.14
CA MET A 301 40.57 -4.66 -26.47
C MET A 301 39.74 -5.20 -27.64
N SER A 302 40.31 -6.17 -28.39
CA SER A 302 39.57 -6.91 -29.41
C SER A 302 38.41 -7.69 -28.79
N ALA A 303 37.33 -7.91 -29.56
CA ALA A 303 36.15 -8.62 -29.05
C ALA A 303 36.47 -10.04 -28.54
N GLY A 304 37.44 -10.72 -29.15
CA GLY A 304 37.90 -12.04 -28.72
C GLY A 304 38.66 -11.99 -27.39
N ASP A 305 39.60 -11.06 -27.25
CA ASP A 305 40.41 -10.91 -26.03
C ASP A 305 39.56 -10.44 -24.84
N ARG A 306 38.59 -9.55 -25.10
CA ARG A 306 37.60 -9.12 -24.10
C ARG A 306 36.77 -10.30 -23.60
N THR A 307 36.34 -11.20 -24.49
CA THR A 307 35.55 -12.38 -24.13
C THR A 307 36.37 -13.34 -23.27
N ALA A 308 37.61 -13.64 -23.66
CA ALA A 308 38.52 -14.50 -22.89
C ALA A 308 38.84 -13.92 -21.49
N MET A 309 39.03 -12.60 -21.41
CA MET A 309 39.23 -11.90 -20.13
C MET A 309 37.99 -12.01 -19.23
N ILE A 310 36.79 -11.79 -19.76
CA ILE A 310 35.53 -11.92 -19.00
C ILE A 310 35.34 -13.36 -18.51
N GLU A 311 35.59 -14.36 -19.35
CA GLU A 311 35.51 -15.77 -18.95
C GLU A 311 36.49 -16.13 -17.84
N GLY A 312 37.73 -15.62 -17.90
CA GLY A 312 38.73 -15.79 -16.85
C GLY A 312 38.31 -15.13 -15.52
N MET A 313 37.75 -13.92 -15.59
CA MET A 313 37.24 -13.21 -14.41
C MET A 313 36.07 -13.96 -13.75
N VAL A 314 35.12 -14.45 -14.55
CA VAL A 314 33.98 -15.25 -14.05
C VAL A 314 34.44 -16.59 -13.47
N GLY A 315 35.45 -17.24 -14.07
CA GLY A 315 36.08 -18.44 -13.51
C GLY A 315 36.72 -18.20 -12.15
N SER A 316 37.44 -17.08 -11.98
CA SER A 316 38.04 -16.71 -10.69
C SER A 316 36.99 -16.43 -9.61
N LEU A 317 35.85 -15.86 -9.99
CA LEU A 317 34.70 -15.65 -9.10
C LEU A 317 34.08 -17.00 -8.68
N ALA A 318 33.95 -17.94 -9.60
CA ALA A 318 33.45 -19.29 -9.31
C ALA A 318 34.30 -20.01 -8.25
N GLU A 319 35.62 -19.97 -8.38
CA GLU A 319 36.52 -20.61 -7.41
C GLU A 319 36.49 -19.91 -6.04
N LYS A 320 36.40 -18.58 -6.01
CA LYS A 320 36.28 -17.82 -4.76
C LYS A 320 34.98 -18.12 -4.00
N LEU A 321 33.87 -18.34 -4.72
CA LEU A 321 32.59 -18.72 -4.10
C LEU A 321 32.58 -20.12 -3.50
N LYS A 322 33.46 -21.02 -3.94
CA LYS A 322 33.69 -22.30 -3.26
C LYS A 322 34.36 -22.10 -1.90
N ALA A 323 35.24 -21.11 -1.78
CA ALA A 323 35.95 -20.78 -0.54
C ALA A 323 35.09 -19.95 0.43
N ASP A 324 34.19 -19.10 -0.08
CA ASP A 324 33.20 -18.36 0.72
C ASP A 324 31.77 -18.57 0.19
N PRO A 325 31.12 -19.70 0.55
CA PRO A 325 29.80 -20.02 0.05
C PRO A 325 28.69 -19.10 0.59
N LYS A 326 28.94 -18.36 1.68
CA LYS A 326 27.94 -17.47 2.31
C LYS A 326 27.86 -16.08 1.68
N ASN A 327 28.57 -15.86 0.58
CA ASN A 327 28.52 -14.60 -0.16
C ASN A 327 27.33 -14.58 -1.14
N PHE A 328 26.18 -14.13 -0.65
CA PHE A 328 24.93 -14.03 -1.44
C PHE A 328 25.07 -13.20 -2.72
N GLU A 329 25.67 -12.01 -2.62
CA GLU A 329 25.88 -11.10 -3.74
C GLU A 329 26.75 -11.73 -4.84
N GLY A 330 27.76 -12.50 -4.44
CA GLY A 330 28.61 -13.23 -5.38
C GLY A 330 27.84 -14.31 -6.15
N TRP A 331 26.90 -15.03 -5.50
CA TRP A 331 26.03 -15.98 -6.19
C TRP A 331 25.09 -15.30 -7.19
N MET A 332 24.47 -14.18 -6.82
CA MET A 332 23.63 -13.40 -7.74
C MET A 332 24.43 -12.91 -8.97
N ARG A 333 25.67 -12.45 -8.75
CA ARG A 333 26.55 -11.94 -9.80
C ARG A 333 26.99 -13.03 -10.77
N ILE A 334 27.44 -14.19 -10.27
CA ILE A 334 27.94 -15.25 -11.14
C ILE A 334 26.83 -15.84 -12.03
N ILE A 335 25.60 -15.95 -11.51
CA ILE A 335 24.43 -16.42 -12.27
C ILE A 335 24.13 -15.46 -13.43
N ARG A 336 24.12 -14.15 -13.17
CA ARG A 336 23.95 -13.12 -14.22
C ARG A 336 25.10 -13.16 -15.23
N SER A 337 26.35 -13.25 -14.77
CA SER A 337 27.52 -13.28 -15.65
C SER A 337 27.50 -14.49 -16.59
N TYR A 338 27.20 -15.69 -16.10
CA TYR A 338 27.06 -16.87 -16.96
C TYR A 338 25.89 -16.74 -17.94
N SER A 339 24.78 -16.13 -17.53
CA SER A 339 23.64 -15.89 -18.42
C SER A 339 23.96 -14.91 -19.55
N VAL A 340 24.69 -13.83 -19.25
CA VAL A 340 25.13 -12.83 -20.25
C VAL A 340 26.13 -13.42 -21.24
N LEU A 341 26.98 -14.33 -20.78
CA LEU A 341 27.91 -15.09 -21.64
C LEU A 341 27.24 -16.23 -22.44
N GLY A 342 25.92 -16.41 -22.31
CA GLY A 342 25.18 -17.49 -22.97
C GLY A 342 25.45 -18.89 -22.39
N GLN A 343 26.20 -19.00 -21.29
CA GLN A 343 26.57 -20.25 -20.64
C GLN A 343 25.46 -20.71 -19.67
N LYS A 344 24.26 -20.99 -20.22
CA LYS A 344 23.04 -21.28 -19.43
C LYS A 344 23.19 -22.47 -18.47
N ASP A 345 23.92 -23.51 -18.87
CA ASP A 345 24.14 -24.69 -18.03
C ASP A 345 24.96 -24.36 -16.76
N LYS A 346 25.98 -23.50 -16.91
CA LYS A 346 26.78 -23.03 -15.76
C LYS A 346 25.99 -22.08 -14.87
N ALA A 347 25.12 -21.26 -15.44
CA ALA A 347 24.22 -20.39 -14.68
C ALA A 347 23.24 -21.21 -13.83
N ALA A 348 22.67 -22.29 -14.39
CA ALA A 348 21.78 -23.19 -13.68
C ALA A 348 22.50 -23.97 -12.55
N GLU A 349 23.72 -24.44 -12.81
CA GLU A 349 24.53 -25.10 -11.76
C GLU A 349 24.91 -24.13 -10.64
N ALA A 350 25.31 -22.89 -10.98
CA ALA A 350 25.60 -21.86 -9.98
C ALA A 350 24.37 -21.52 -9.11
N LEU A 351 23.19 -21.44 -9.73
CA LEU A 351 21.93 -21.27 -9.01
C LEU A 351 21.66 -22.42 -8.04
N LYS A 352 21.85 -23.66 -8.49
CA LYS A 352 21.68 -24.86 -7.66
C LYS A 352 22.63 -24.85 -6.45
N GLN A 353 23.88 -24.45 -6.64
CA GLN A 353 24.86 -24.34 -5.55
C GLN A 353 24.51 -23.19 -4.59
N GLY A 354 24.07 -22.04 -5.12
CA GLY A 354 23.59 -20.92 -4.30
C GLY A 354 22.40 -21.31 -3.43
N LEU A 355 21.42 -22.04 -3.97
CA LEU A 355 20.23 -22.49 -3.24
C LEU A 355 20.51 -23.56 -2.17
N LYS A 356 21.64 -24.27 -2.25
CA LYS A 356 22.10 -25.15 -1.14
C LYS A 356 22.56 -24.35 0.07
N VAL A 357 23.09 -23.14 -0.14
CA VAL A 357 23.57 -22.27 0.94
C VAL A 357 22.46 -21.32 1.41
N PHE A 358 21.59 -20.89 0.48
CA PHE A 358 20.45 -20.01 0.72
C PHE A 358 19.15 -20.71 0.33
N PRO A 359 18.50 -21.44 1.26
CA PRO A 359 17.30 -22.22 0.98
C PRO A 359 16.17 -21.37 0.39
N ALA A 360 15.37 -21.97 -0.49
CA ALA A 360 14.29 -21.31 -1.24
C ALA A 360 13.22 -20.66 -0.36
N GLU A 361 13.05 -21.11 0.88
CA GLU A 361 12.10 -20.59 1.84
C GLU A 361 12.55 -19.24 2.44
N GLY A 362 13.86 -18.98 2.46
CA GLY A 362 14.49 -17.76 2.95
C GLY A 362 14.35 -16.58 1.97
N ASN A 363 14.58 -15.37 2.48
CA ASN A 363 14.46 -14.15 1.66
C ASN A 363 15.49 -14.14 0.52
N GLU A 364 16.72 -14.54 0.80
CA GLU A 364 17.83 -14.66 -0.15
C GLU A 364 17.57 -15.75 -1.21
N GLY A 365 17.06 -16.92 -0.79
CA GLY A 365 16.71 -17.99 -1.72
C GLY A 365 15.57 -17.62 -2.68
N LYS A 366 14.55 -16.88 -2.20
CA LYS A 366 13.49 -16.33 -3.05
C LYS A 366 14.02 -15.36 -4.09
N GLN A 367 15.01 -14.54 -3.75
CA GLN A 367 15.65 -13.61 -4.69
C GLN A 367 16.47 -14.34 -5.76
N LEU A 368 17.16 -15.42 -5.41
CA LEU A 368 17.86 -16.28 -6.38
C LEU A 368 16.89 -16.94 -7.37
N LEU A 369 15.74 -17.42 -6.88
CA LEU A 369 14.68 -17.99 -7.73
C LEU A 369 14.02 -16.94 -8.63
N ALA A 370 13.78 -15.73 -8.11
CA ALA A 370 13.27 -14.62 -8.92
C ALA A 370 14.23 -14.27 -10.06
N LEU A 371 15.53 -14.15 -9.76
CA LEU A 371 16.57 -13.93 -10.77
C LEU A 371 16.60 -15.05 -11.82
N ALA A 372 16.47 -16.31 -11.39
CA ALA A 372 16.41 -17.45 -12.30
C ALA A 372 15.23 -17.37 -13.27
N GLY A 373 14.06 -16.93 -12.77
CA GLY A 373 12.86 -16.69 -13.58
C GLY A 373 13.06 -15.59 -14.62
N GLU A 374 13.67 -14.47 -14.22
CA GLU A 374 13.99 -13.35 -15.13
C GLU A 374 14.96 -13.76 -16.25
N LEU A 375 15.92 -14.62 -15.94
CA LEU A 375 16.95 -15.08 -16.89
C LEU A 375 16.51 -16.32 -17.69
N GLY A 376 15.30 -16.85 -17.45
CA GLY A 376 14.76 -18.02 -18.14
C GLY A 376 15.59 -19.30 -17.89
N LEU A 377 16.18 -19.42 -16.69
CA LEU A 377 16.93 -20.60 -16.28
C LEU A 377 15.96 -21.66 -15.75
N LYS A 378 16.15 -22.92 -16.17
CA LYS A 378 15.33 -24.03 -15.68
C LYS A 378 15.74 -24.39 -14.25
N THR A 379 14.83 -24.23 -13.31
CA THR A 379 14.97 -24.71 -11.94
C THR A 379 14.46 -26.15 -11.88
N ASP A 380 15.30 -27.13 -12.17
CA ASP A 380 14.96 -28.54 -11.88
C ASP A 380 14.98 -28.75 -10.36
N GLY A 381 13.86 -28.37 -9.75
CA GLY A 381 13.60 -28.37 -8.32
C GLY A 381 12.10 -28.30 -8.03
N GLY A 382 11.27 -28.85 -8.93
CA GLY A 382 9.93 -29.30 -8.59
C GLY A 382 10.05 -30.65 -7.87
N ALA A 383 10.02 -30.62 -6.54
CA ALA A 383 9.51 -31.76 -5.79
C ALA A 383 7.97 -31.63 -5.75
N GLN A 384 7.33 -32.74 -6.13
CA GLN A 384 5.92 -33.05 -5.92
C GLN A 384 5.51 -32.94 -4.46
#